data_AF-A0A7V5MI56-F1
#
_entry.id   AF-A0A7V5MI56-F1
#
_cell.length_a   1.000
_cell.length_b   1.000
_cell.length_c   1.000
_cell.angle_alpha   90.00
_cell.angle_beta   90.00
_cell.angle_gamma   90.00
#
_symmetry.space_group_name_H-M   'P 1'
#
loop_
_entity.id
_entity.type
_entity.pdbx_description
1 polymer ?
#
loop_
_entity_poly.entity_id
_entity_poly.type
_entity_poly.pdbx_seq_one_letter_code
_entity_poly.pdbx_strand_id
1 'polypeptide(L)'
;MAKKKKKQSLKINNKIRELLNGEPFDEGIQYLDEEILVELSILLNLRVSMLVKKEMIRSLRQVWSEGDNQARLLIINYLEQLGVRSAKTTHHDKVNHIVSLLSHHQHSKEEEQEILAGFVEMKLSKITPQKIANRLSYIRQQEQIHQLETRLNVTFNTLNKLEFYHSYTFDVGEEIFTKSLLTLTEPIDTQLLQKDQATIVAELTQHKEEAIAHKEQEIETFLMLMFNKGHTYLKSH
;
A
#
# COMPACT_ATOMS: atom_id res chain seq x y z
N MET A 1 -51.41 9.25 -16.90
CA MET A 1 -51.24 8.08 -16.00
C MET A 1 -49.82 7.49 -16.01
N ALA A 2 -49.21 7.22 -17.18
CA ALA A 2 -47.87 6.61 -17.27
C ALA A 2 -46.72 7.44 -16.65
N LYS A 3 -46.70 8.77 -16.85
CA LYS A 3 -45.69 9.68 -16.25
C LYS A 3 -45.71 9.68 -14.71
N LYS A 4 -46.89 9.53 -14.09
CA LYS A 4 -47.06 9.51 -12.63
C LYS A 4 -46.54 8.20 -12.02
N LYS A 5 -46.81 7.06 -12.66
CA LYS A 5 -46.26 5.74 -12.27
C LYS A 5 -44.74 5.69 -12.35
N LYS A 6 -44.14 6.26 -13.41
CA LYS A 6 -42.67 6.33 -13.58
C LYS A 6 -41.98 7.17 -12.50
N LYS A 7 -42.58 8.32 -12.12
CA LYS A 7 -42.07 9.18 -11.03
C LYS A 7 -42.15 8.49 -9.66
N GLN A 8 -43.18 7.68 -9.41
CA GLN A 8 -43.36 6.95 -8.15
C GLN A 8 -42.34 5.80 -8.00
N SER A 9 -42.13 5.02 -9.05
CA SER A 9 -41.10 3.96 -9.08
C SER A 9 -39.68 4.55 -8.86
N LEU A 10 -39.37 5.70 -9.47
CA LEU A 10 -38.09 6.38 -9.25
C LEU A 10 -37.88 6.77 -7.77
N LYS A 11 -38.94 7.28 -7.10
CA LYS A 11 -38.87 7.63 -5.68
C LYS A 11 -38.62 6.41 -4.79
N ILE A 12 -39.32 5.31 -5.06
CA ILE A 12 -39.15 4.03 -4.34
C ILE A 12 -37.71 3.53 -4.51
N ASN A 13 -37.18 3.56 -5.72
CA ASN A 13 -35.80 3.12 -6.01
C ASN A 13 -34.74 4.03 -5.38
N ASN A 14 -34.99 5.33 -5.25
CA ASN A 14 -34.07 6.21 -4.53
C ASN A 14 -34.12 5.97 -3.02
N LYS A 15 -35.31 5.74 -2.46
CA LYS A 15 -35.49 5.47 -1.04
C LYS A 15 -34.84 4.14 -0.62
N ILE A 16 -34.98 3.10 -1.43
CA ILE A 16 -34.28 1.84 -1.14
C ILE A 16 -32.76 1.96 -1.27
N ARG A 17 -32.26 2.79 -2.21
CA ARG A 17 -30.82 3.09 -2.30
C ARG A 17 -30.35 3.84 -1.07
N GLU A 18 -31.11 4.80 -0.55
CA GLU A 18 -30.77 5.50 0.69
C GLU A 18 -30.63 4.53 1.88
N LEU A 19 -31.52 3.53 1.97
CA LEU A 19 -31.48 2.50 3.01
C LEU A 19 -30.34 1.48 2.81
N LEU A 20 -30.03 1.15 1.55
CA LEU A 20 -28.98 0.21 1.17
C LEU A 20 -27.67 0.91 0.76
N ASN A 21 -27.38 2.07 1.36
CA ASN A 21 -26.10 2.79 1.23
C ASN A 21 -25.66 3.10 -0.22
N GLY A 22 -26.62 3.43 -1.08
CA GLY A 22 -26.44 3.77 -2.49
C GLY A 22 -26.67 2.60 -3.45
N GLU A 23 -26.78 1.37 -2.96
CA GLU A 23 -26.95 0.19 -3.81
C GLU A 23 -28.40 -0.04 -4.23
N PRO A 24 -28.64 -0.51 -5.47
CA PRO A 24 -29.96 -0.98 -5.86
C PRO A 24 -30.36 -2.21 -5.03
N PHE A 25 -31.66 -2.43 -4.87
CA PHE A 25 -32.20 -3.53 -4.06
C PHE A 25 -31.60 -4.90 -4.42
N ASP A 26 -31.45 -5.18 -5.72
CA ASP A 26 -30.93 -6.47 -6.18
C ASP A 26 -29.53 -6.77 -5.64
N GLU A 27 -28.68 -5.76 -5.50
CA GLU A 27 -27.32 -5.91 -4.98
C GLU A 27 -27.32 -5.84 -3.45
N GLY A 28 -27.96 -4.82 -2.88
CA GLY A 28 -27.90 -4.52 -1.46
C GLY A 28 -28.56 -5.59 -0.56
N ILE A 29 -29.54 -6.34 -1.06
CA ILE A 29 -30.23 -7.38 -0.29
C ILE A 29 -29.30 -8.54 0.14
N GLN A 30 -28.17 -8.74 -0.55
CA GLN A 30 -27.23 -9.82 -0.24
C GLN A 30 -26.55 -9.65 1.12
N TYR A 31 -26.42 -8.39 1.56
CA TYR A 31 -25.71 -8.00 2.77
C TYR A 31 -26.63 -7.92 4.00
N LEU A 32 -27.91 -8.25 3.85
CA LEU A 32 -28.83 -8.34 4.98
C LEU A 32 -28.57 -9.62 5.77
N ASP A 33 -28.79 -9.52 7.08
CA ASP A 33 -28.73 -10.64 8.00
C ASP A 33 -29.84 -11.66 7.67
N GLU A 34 -29.57 -12.92 7.95
CA GLU A 34 -30.48 -14.01 7.60
C GLU A 34 -31.84 -13.86 8.29
N GLU A 35 -31.87 -13.40 9.53
CA GLU A 35 -33.09 -13.11 10.30
C GLU A 35 -33.99 -12.10 9.56
N ILE A 36 -33.41 -11.01 9.06
CA ILE A 36 -34.12 -9.98 8.28
C ILE A 36 -34.69 -10.57 6.98
N LEU A 37 -33.94 -11.47 6.33
CA LEU A 37 -34.38 -12.14 5.11
C LEU A 37 -35.52 -13.12 5.37
N VAL A 38 -35.51 -13.83 6.50
CA VAL A 38 -36.61 -14.71 6.94
C VAL A 38 -37.86 -13.87 7.19
N GLU A 39 -37.75 -12.81 8.00
CA GLU A 39 -38.88 -11.95 8.34
C GLU A 39 -39.49 -11.27 7.12
N LEU A 40 -38.66 -10.75 6.20
CA LEU A 40 -39.14 -10.22 4.92
C LEU A 40 -39.87 -11.28 4.08
N SER A 41 -39.37 -12.51 4.07
CA SER A 41 -40.00 -13.62 3.34
C SER A 41 -41.36 -13.99 3.93
N ILE A 42 -41.50 -13.94 5.26
CA ILE A 42 -42.77 -14.16 5.97
C ILE A 42 -43.74 -13.00 5.71
N LEU A 43 -43.27 -11.75 5.85
CA LEU A 43 -44.07 -10.53 5.65
C LEU A 43 -44.69 -10.47 4.25
N LEU A 44 -43.95 -10.92 3.24
CA LEU A 44 -44.39 -10.95 1.85
C LEU A 44 -45.06 -12.28 1.45
N ASN A 45 -45.26 -13.19 2.42
CA ASN A 45 -45.89 -14.49 2.26
C ASN A 45 -45.26 -15.34 1.13
N LEU A 46 -43.92 -15.34 1.07
CA LEU A 46 -43.16 -16.07 0.07
C LEU A 46 -43.06 -17.54 0.43
N ARG A 47 -43.42 -18.41 -0.52
CA ARG A 47 -43.25 -19.87 -0.39
C ARG A 47 -41.80 -20.26 -0.67
N VAL A 48 -40.88 -19.90 0.24
CA VAL A 48 -39.48 -20.32 0.14
C VAL A 48 -39.37 -21.72 0.76
N SER A 49 -39.17 -22.73 -0.08
CA SER A 49 -39.33 -24.14 0.32
C SER A 49 -38.34 -24.65 1.36
N MET A 50 -37.30 -23.89 1.73
CA MET A 50 -36.23 -24.37 2.63
C MET A 50 -35.56 -23.27 3.48
N LEU A 51 -36.06 -22.02 3.49
CA LEU A 51 -35.40 -20.85 4.14
C LEU A 51 -33.89 -20.71 3.84
N VAL A 52 -33.39 -21.26 2.72
CA VAL A 52 -31.99 -21.13 2.32
C VAL A 52 -31.74 -19.70 1.90
N LYS A 53 -30.76 -19.01 2.50
CA LYS A 53 -30.41 -17.60 2.22
C LYS A 53 -30.41 -17.24 0.72
N LYS A 54 -29.80 -18.08 -0.11
CA LYS A 54 -29.75 -17.88 -1.57
C LYS A 54 -31.14 -17.90 -2.24
N GLU A 55 -32.02 -18.79 -1.80
CA GLU A 55 -33.39 -18.90 -2.33
C GLU A 55 -34.30 -17.78 -1.81
N MET A 56 -34.11 -17.32 -0.56
CA MET A 56 -34.78 -16.15 -0.01
C MET A 56 -34.41 -14.89 -0.80
N ILE A 57 -33.11 -14.65 -1.02
CA ILE A 57 -32.63 -13.53 -1.83
C ILE A 57 -33.22 -13.58 -3.24
N ARG A 58 -33.22 -14.76 -3.89
CA ARG A 58 -33.80 -14.94 -5.23
C ARG A 58 -35.28 -14.58 -5.26
N SER A 59 -36.05 -15.07 -4.29
CA SER A 59 -37.49 -14.84 -4.19
C SER A 59 -37.81 -13.37 -3.92
N LEU A 60 -37.06 -12.73 -3.02
CA LEU A 60 -37.22 -11.31 -2.70
C LEU A 60 -36.86 -10.40 -3.89
N ARG A 61 -35.82 -10.73 -4.67
CA ARG A 61 -35.51 -10.03 -5.93
C ARG A 61 -36.61 -10.15 -6.96
N GLN A 62 -37.19 -11.34 -7.09
CA GLN A 62 -38.32 -11.57 -7.98
C GLN A 62 -39.51 -10.69 -7.57
N VAL A 63 -39.85 -10.64 -6.28
CA VAL A 63 -40.91 -9.77 -5.75
C VAL A 63 -40.59 -8.30 -5.98
N TRP A 64 -39.33 -7.88 -5.87
CA TRP A 64 -38.95 -6.49 -6.12
C TRP A 64 -39.07 -6.10 -7.61
N SER A 65 -38.71 -7.00 -8.51
CA SER A 65 -38.72 -6.77 -9.95
C SER A 65 -40.14 -6.88 -10.53
N GLU A 66 -40.86 -7.95 -10.19
CA GLU A 66 -42.18 -8.29 -10.75
C GLU A 66 -43.34 -7.76 -9.91
N GLY A 67 -43.10 -7.42 -8.64
CA GLY A 67 -44.13 -7.00 -7.71
C GLY A 67 -44.69 -5.61 -7.97
N ASP A 68 -45.77 -5.32 -7.28
CA ASP A 68 -46.46 -4.05 -7.36
C ASP A 68 -45.82 -3.00 -6.42
N ASN A 69 -46.33 -1.78 -6.44
CA ASN A 69 -45.78 -0.72 -5.58
C ASN A 69 -46.08 -0.97 -4.09
N GLN A 70 -47.11 -1.75 -3.74
CA GLN A 70 -47.42 -2.06 -2.34
C GLN A 70 -46.36 -2.99 -1.76
N ALA A 71 -46.00 -4.08 -2.46
CA ALA A 71 -44.93 -4.98 -2.02
C ALA A 71 -43.59 -4.24 -1.82
N ARG A 72 -43.21 -3.36 -2.75
CA ARG A 72 -41.98 -2.57 -2.63
C ARG A 72 -41.99 -1.60 -1.43
N LEU A 73 -43.15 -1.01 -1.13
CA LEU A 73 -43.30 -0.12 0.02
C LEU A 73 -43.27 -0.88 1.35
N LEU A 74 -43.83 -2.10 1.40
CA LEU A 74 -43.73 -2.96 2.59
C LEU A 74 -42.28 -3.27 2.93
N ILE A 75 -41.48 -3.64 1.93
CA ILE A 75 -40.03 -3.87 2.08
C ILE A 75 -39.35 -2.62 2.64
N ILE A 76 -39.58 -1.46 2.03
CA ILE A 76 -38.97 -0.19 2.47
C ILE A 76 -39.36 0.14 3.91
N ASN A 77 -40.66 0.11 4.23
CA ASN A 77 -41.16 0.48 5.55
C ASN A 77 -40.60 -0.44 6.64
N TYR A 78 -40.51 -1.73 6.35
CA TYR A 78 -39.95 -2.70 7.28
C TYR A 78 -38.44 -2.48 7.50
N LEU A 79 -37.66 -2.25 6.43
CA LEU A 79 -36.23 -1.91 6.55
C LEU A 79 -36.01 -0.57 7.29
N GLU A 80 -36.90 0.41 7.11
CA GLU A 80 -36.89 1.66 7.86
C GLU A 80 -37.17 1.46 9.35
N GLN A 81 -38.15 0.62 9.70
CA GLN A 81 -38.51 0.32 11.09
C GLN A 81 -37.37 -0.40 11.84
N LEU A 82 -36.67 -1.29 11.16
CA LEU A 82 -35.50 -1.97 11.73
C LEU A 82 -34.26 -1.06 11.82
N GLY A 83 -34.29 0.14 11.23
CA GLY A 83 -33.12 1.02 11.19
C GLY A 83 -31.96 0.43 10.39
N VAL A 84 -32.24 -0.49 9.45
CA VAL A 84 -31.22 -1.19 8.66
C VAL A 84 -30.52 -0.19 7.76
N ARG A 85 -29.37 0.29 8.20
CA ARG A 85 -28.31 0.76 7.32
C ARG A 85 -27.48 -0.49 7.03
N SER A 86 -27.45 -0.97 5.79
CA SER A 86 -26.71 -2.19 5.49
C SER A 86 -25.29 -2.10 6.09
N ALA A 87 -24.86 -3.15 6.77
CA ALA A 87 -23.51 -3.20 7.31
C ALA A 87 -22.54 -3.24 6.12
N LYS A 88 -22.14 -2.06 5.62
CA LYS A 88 -20.80 -1.96 5.05
C LYS A 88 -19.88 -2.44 6.15
N THR A 89 -19.05 -3.44 5.85
CA THR A 89 -17.79 -3.63 6.56
C THR A 89 -17.18 -2.25 6.74
N THR A 90 -17.29 -1.74 7.95
CA THR A 90 -16.88 -0.39 8.30
C THR A 90 -15.39 -0.29 8.05
N HIS A 91 -14.87 0.93 7.91
CA HIS A 91 -13.42 1.13 7.96
C HIS A 91 -12.82 0.46 9.22
N HIS A 92 -13.60 0.39 10.30
CA HIS A 92 -13.29 -0.35 11.51
C HIS A 92 -13.14 -1.86 11.26
N ASP A 93 -14.02 -2.50 10.49
CA ASP A 93 -13.89 -3.92 10.12
C ASP A 93 -12.65 -4.18 9.25
N LYS A 94 -12.24 -3.21 8.41
CA LYS A 94 -10.96 -3.30 7.68
C LYS A 94 -9.75 -3.26 8.60
N VAL A 95 -9.73 -2.27 9.49
CA VAL A 95 -8.65 -2.11 10.46
C VAL A 95 -8.58 -3.36 11.35
N ASN A 96 -9.70 -3.82 11.90
CA ASN A 96 -9.77 -5.03 12.72
C ASN A 96 -9.31 -6.27 11.96
N HIS A 97 -9.66 -6.38 10.67
CA HIS A 97 -9.19 -7.48 9.82
C HIS A 97 -7.67 -7.43 9.62
N ILE A 98 -7.10 -6.26 9.30
CA ILE A 98 -5.65 -6.10 9.12
C ILE A 98 -4.91 -6.35 10.44
N VAL A 99 -5.40 -5.80 11.57
CA VAL A 99 -4.84 -6.01 12.91
C VAL A 99 -4.91 -7.49 13.31
N SER A 100 -6.02 -8.16 13.04
CA SER A 100 -6.15 -9.60 13.26
C SER A 100 -5.12 -10.39 12.44
N LEU A 101 -4.92 -10.05 11.17
CA LEU A 101 -3.89 -10.68 10.35
C LEU A 101 -2.47 -10.36 10.84
N LEU A 102 -2.20 -9.14 11.26
CA LEU A 102 -0.91 -8.70 11.81
C LEU A 102 -0.59 -9.33 13.16
N SER A 103 -1.59 -9.67 13.98
CA SER A 103 -1.38 -10.28 15.31
C SER A 103 -0.59 -11.61 15.27
N HIS A 104 -0.57 -12.27 14.12
CA HIS A 104 0.20 -13.50 13.89
C HIS A 104 1.69 -13.24 13.64
N HIS A 105 2.09 -11.98 13.51
CA HIS A 105 3.47 -11.54 13.29
C HIS A 105 3.90 -10.63 14.43
N GLN A 106 5.13 -10.75 14.91
CA GLN A 106 5.71 -9.69 15.75
C GLN A 106 5.81 -8.42 14.91
N HIS A 107 5.33 -7.30 15.43
CA HIS A 107 5.39 -5.99 14.77
C HIS A 107 5.42 -4.85 15.79
N SER A 108 5.92 -3.68 15.36
CA SER A 108 5.88 -2.43 16.12
C SER A 108 4.57 -1.67 15.82
N LYS A 109 4.23 -0.71 16.69
CA LYS A 109 3.07 0.17 16.45
C LYS A 109 3.24 1.07 15.22
N GLU A 110 4.48 1.43 14.89
CA GLU A 110 4.80 2.25 13.72
C GLU A 110 4.62 1.42 12.43
N GLU A 111 5.12 0.17 12.44
CA GLU A 111 4.90 -0.78 11.34
C GLU A 111 3.40 -1.02 11.11
N GLU A 112 2.61 -1.18 12.18
CA GLU A 112 1.15 -1.34 12.08
C GLU A 112 0.49 -0.14 11.40
N GLN A 113 0.83 1.08 11.81
CA GLN A 113 0.26 2.30 11.22
C GLN A 113 0.62 2.45 9.74
N GLU A 114 1.86 2.15 9.37
CA GLU A 114 2.28 2.23 7.97
C GLU A 114 1.60 1.17 7.10
N ILE A 115 1.41 -0.05 7.62
CA ILE A 115 0.67 -1.10 6.95
C ILE A 115 -0.79 -0.68 6.77
N LEU A 116 -1.45 -0.19 7.83
CA LEU A 116 -2.82 0.29 7.75
C LEU A 116 -2.97 1.39 6.68
N ALA A 117 -2.06 2.37 6.68
CA ALA A 117 -2.02 3.44 5.68
C ALA A 117 -1.89 2.90 4.25
N GLY A 118 -1.04 1.90 4.03
CA GLY A 118 -0.83 1.27 2.71
C GLY A 118 -2.04 0.48 2.18
N PHE A 119 -2.97 0.05 3.05
CA PHE A 119 -4.13 -0.77 2.67
C PHE A 119 -5.48 -0.02 2.72
N VAL A 120 -5.52 1.27 3.08
CA VAL A 120 -6.76 2.07 3.18
C VAL A 120 -7.63 1.98 1.92
N GLU A 121 -7.01 2.18 0.76
CA GLU A 121 -7.69 2.20 -0.54
C GLU A 121 -7.98 0.80 -1.09
N MET A 122 -7.40 -0.25 -0.49
CA MET A 122 -7.54 -1.61 -0.97
C MET A 122 -8.88 -2.22 -0.54
N LYS A 123 -9.47 -3.02 -1.44
CA LYS A 123 -10.65 -3.82 -1.11
C LYS A 123 -10.26 -4.94 -0.14
N LEU A 124 -11.08 -5.19 0.88
CA LEU A 124 -10.89 -6.25 1.89
C LEU A 124 -10.56 -7.61 1.26
N SER A 125 -11.28 -8.00 0.21
CA SER A 125 -11.07 -9.28 -0.50
C SER A 125 -9.69 -9.43 -1.14
N LYS A 126 -8.95 -8.34 -1.32
CA LYS A 126 -7.59 -8.33 -1.87
C LYS A 126 -6.51 -8.31 -0.79
N ILE A 127 -6.87 -8.15 0.48
CA ILE A 127 -5.96 -8.15 1.61
C ILE A 127 -5.80 -9.61 2.05
N THR A 128 -4.61 -10.16 1.85
CA THR A 128 -4.28 -11.54 2.22
C THR A 128 -3.15 -11.54 3.24
N PRO A 129 -3.04 -12.60 4.08
CA PRO A 129 -1.96 -12.72 5.06
C PRO A 129 -0.57 -12.55 4.41
N GLN A 130 -0.39 -13.14 3.22
CA GLN A 130 0.87 -13.06 2.48
C GLN A 130 1.22 -11.64 2.02
N LYS A 131 0.23 -10.82 1.66
CA LYS A 131 0.50 -9.41 1.30
C LYS A 131 0.89 -8.58 2.51
N ILE A 132 0.28 -8.85 3.67
CA ILE A 132 0.64 -8.19 4.92
C ILE A 132 2.07 -8.59 5.31
N ALA A 133 2.41 -9.87 5.24
CA ALA A 133 3.77 -10.35 5.51
C ALA A 133 4.80 -9.72 4.57
N ASN A 134 4.52 -9.67 3.26
CA ASN A 134 5.41 -9.05 2.27
C ASN A 134 5.55 -7.53 2.49
N ARG A 135 4.47 -6.85 2.90
CA ARG A 135 4.53 -5.42 3.22
C ARG A 135 5.36 -5.18 4.48
N LEU A 136 5.18 -6.00 5.51
CA LEU A 136 5.96 -5.94 6.74
C LEU A 136 7.45 -6.19 6.47
N SER A 137 7.80 -7.20 5.67
CA SER A 137 9.20 -7.44 5.30
C SER A 137 9.79 -6.28 4.50
N TYR A 138 9.01 -5.67 3.62
CA TYR A 138 9.44 -4.50 2.87
C TYR A 138 9.74 -3.31 3.80
N ILE A 139 8.85 -3.00 4.74
CA ILE A 139 9.03 -1.92 5.72
C ILE A 139 10.33 -2.12 6.51
N ARG A 140 10.56 -3.34 7.00
CA ARG A 140 11.79 -3.69 7.74
C ARG A 140 13.05 -3.53 6.90
N GLN A 141 13.01 -3.97 5.64
CA GLN A 141 14.15 -3.80 4.73
C GLN A 141 14.44 -2.32 4.47
N GLN A 142 13.41 -1.50 4.28
CA GLN A 142 13.57 -0.05 4.11
C GLN A 142 14.17 0.59 5.36
N GLU A 143 13.68 0.23 6.55
CA GLU A 143 14.23 0.73 7.80
C GLU A 143 15.70 0.32 7.99
N GLN A 144 16.03 -0.94 7.71
CA GLN A 144 17.41 -1.43 7.78
C GLN A 144 18.33 -0.68 6.82
N ILE A 145 17.90 -0.46 5.57
CA ILE A 145 18.65 0.35 4.60
C ILE A 145 18.84 1.76 5.14
N HIS A 146 17.79 2.41 5.63
CA HIS A 146 17.87 3.77 6.16
C HIS A 146 18.81 3.89 7.37
N GLN A 147 18.80 2.89 8.26
CA GLN A 147 19.75 2.82 9.37
C GLN A 147 21.20 2.69 8.87
N LEU A 148 21.44 1.89 7.84
CA LEU A 148 22.76 1.74 7.23
C LEU A 148 23.24 3.04 6.55
N GLU A 149 22.37 3.69 5.78
CA GLU A 149 22.62 4.99 5.15
C GLU A 149 23.03 6.04 6.16
N THR A 150 22.24 6.16 7.24
CA THR A 150 22.50 7.12 8.33
C THR A 150 23.80 6.80 9.06
N ARG A 151 24.06 5.52 9.34
CA ARG A 151 25.26 5.09 10.06
C ARG A 151 26.54 5.31 9.25
N LEU A 152 26.50 5.07 7.94
CA LEU A 152 27.65 5.16 7.06
C LEU A 152 27.79 6.53 6.36
N ASN A 153 26.80 7.41 6.51
CA ASN A 153 26.66 8.67 5.76
C ASN A 153 26.76 8.43 4.25
N VAL A 154 25.94 7.50 3.75
CA VAL A 154 25.86 7.10 2.34
C VAL A 154 24.40 7.03 1.92
N THR A 155 24.12 7.06 0.62
CA THR A 155 22.78 6.80 0.06
C THR A 155 22.85 5.66 -0.95
N PHE A 156 21.90 4.72 -0.91
CA PHE A 156 21.80 3.67 -1.93
C PHE A 156 21.07 4.20 -3.15
N ASN A 157 21.68 4.07 -4.33
CA ASN A 157 21.03 4.46 -5.58
C ASN A 157 20.21 3.32 -6.21
N THR A 158 19.55 3.64 -7.33
CA THR A 158 18.72 2.68 -8.09
C THR A 158 19.52 1.53 -8.71
N LEU A 159 20.86 1.62 -8.74
CA LEU A 159 21.78 0.61 -9.23
C LEU A 159 22.44 -0.17 -8.09
N ASN A 160 21.93 -0.07 -6.86
CA ASN A 160 22.49 -0.68 -5.64
C ASN A 160 23.94 -0.28 -5.36
N LYS A 161 24.36 0.93 -5.77
CA LYS A 161 25.66 1.51 -5.43
C LYS A 161 25.50 2.45 -4.23
N LEU A 162 26.52 2.55 -3.39
CA LEU A 162 26.60 3.61 -2.40
C LEU A 162 27.04 4.88 -3.09
N GLU A 163 26.33 5.97 -2.82
CA GLU A 163 26.71 7.31 -3.21
C GLU A 163 27.03 8.12 -1.96
N PHE A 164 28.17 8.78 -1.95
CA PHE A 164 28.59 9.63 -0.84
C PHE A 164 29.56 10.70 -1.29
N TYR A 165 29.59 11.81 -0.55
CA TYR A 165 30.59 12.85 -0.76
C TYR A 165 31.83 12.54 0.07
N HIS A 166 32.99 12.62 -0.58
CA HIS A 166 34.29 12.52 0.08
C HIS A 166 35.19 13.67 -0.35
N SER A 167 35.99 14.18 0.58
CA SER A 167 36.92 15.29 0.33
C SER A 167 38.27 14.75 -0.10
N TYR A 168 38.63 14.99 -1.36
CA TYR A 168 39.91 14.57 -1.91
C TYR A 168 40.89 15.76 -1.94
N THR A 169 42.16 15.46 -1.75
CA THR A 169 43.24 16.45 -1.82
C THR A 169 43.87 16.44 -3.20
N PHE A 170 44.04 17.61 -3.78
CA PHE A 170 44.69 17.83 -5.06
C PHE A 170 45.98 18.60 -4.82
N ASP A 171 47.10 17.98 -5.18
CA ASP A 171 48.40 18.62 -5.20
C ASP A 171 48.72 19.04 -6.63
N VAL A 172 48.59 20.34 -6.91
CA VAL A 172 48.84 20.93 -8.23
C VAL A 172 50.07 21.84 -8.17
N GLY A 173 51.23 21.27 -7.85
CA GLY A 173 52.52 21.97 -7.93
C GLY A 173 52.74 22.88 -6.74
N GLU A 174 52.46 24.18 -6.88
CA GLU A 174 52.61 25.16 -5.78
C GLU A 174 51.33 25.32 -4.94
N GLU A 175 50.19 24.77 -5.41
CA GLU A 175 48.91 24.87 -4.71
C GLU A 175 48.38 23.50 -4.30
N ILE A 176 48.03 23.38 -3.01
CA ILE A 176 47.31 22.23 -2.47
C ILE A 176 45.91 22.71 -2.10
N PHE A 177 44.89 22.07 -2.67
CA PHE A 177 43.50 22.36 -2.33
C PHE A 177 42.70 21.08 -2.14
N THR A 178 41.59 21.18 -1.41
CA THR A 178 40.67 20.07 -1.17
C THR A 178 39.37 20.31 -1.91
N LYS A 179 38.80 19.24 -2.48
CA LYS A 179 37.51 19.30 -3.17
C LYS A 179 36.65 18.11 -2.79
N SER A 180 35.42 18.38 -2.37
CA SER A 180 34.42 17.34 -2.12
C SER A 180 33.85 16.83 -3.44
N LEU A 181 34.00 15.53 -3.69
CA LEU A 181 33.51 14.86 -4.89
C LEU A 181 32.53 13.76 -4.51
N LEU A 182 31.52 13.59 -5.38
CA LEU A 182 30.62 12.45 -5.32
C LEU A 182 31.40 11.19 -5.70
N THR A 183 31.38 10.21 -4.81
CA THR A 183 32.03 8.91 -4.96
C THR A 183 30.96 7.83 -5.00
N LEU A 184 31.14 6.88 -5.92
CA LEU A 184 30.23 5.77 -6.13
C LEU A 184 30.99 4.47 -5.90
N THR A 185 30.38 3.52 -5.20
CA THR A 185 30.92 2.16 -5.11
C THR A 185 30.53 1.33 -6.35
N GLU A 186 31.12 0.15 -6.46
CA GLU A 186 30.55 -0.90 -7.29
C GLU A 186 29.16 -1.35 -6.76
N PRO A 187 28.32 -1.96 -7.63
CA PRO A 187 27.03 -2.49 -7.22
C PRO A 187 27.17 -3.50 -6.09
N ILE A 188 26.45 -3.28 -5.01
CA ILE A 188 26.41 -4.17 -3.86
C ILE A 188 25.48 -5.34 -4.15
N ASP A 189 25.91 -6.55 -3.79
CA ASP A 189 25.07 -7.73 -3.89
C ASP A 189 23.89 -7.64 -2.91
N THR A 190 22.68 -7.84 -3.43
CA THR A 190 21.45 -7.96 -2.64
C THR A 190 21.50 -9.04 -1.56
N GLN A 191 22.34 -10.07 -1.73
CA GLN A 191 22.55 -11.10 -0.71
C GLN A 191 23.27 -10.57 0.53
N LEU A 192 24.02 -9.46 0.41
CA LEU A 192 24.71 -8.84 1.53
C LEU A 192 23.74 -8.41 2.62
N LEU A 193 22.59 -7.86 2.23
CA LEU A 193 21.57 -7.34 3.14
C LEU A 193 20.88 -8.44 3.98
N GLN A 194 21.14 -9.71 3.70
CA GLN A 194 20.61 -10.85 4.46
C GLN A 194 21.55 -11.34 5.57
N LYS A 195 22.77 -10.79 5.65
CA LYS A 195 23.76 -11.15 6.68
C LYS A 195 23.49 -10.42 8.01
N ASP A 196 24.27 -10.77 9.02
CA ASP A 196 24.26 -10.07 10.30
C ASP A 196 24.66 -8.60 10.15
N GLN A 197 24.01 -7.72 10.92
CA GLN A 197 24.21 -6.26 10.86
C GLN A 197 25.69 -5.84 11.02
N ALA A 198 26.45 -6.54 11.86
CA ALA A 198 27.86 -6.24 12.08
C ALA A 198 28.70 -6.54 10.81
N THR A 199 28.42 -7.66 10.16
CA THR A 199 29.07 -8.06 8.92
C THR A 199 28.71 -7.15 7.76
N ILE A 200 27.43 -6.76 7.65
CA ILE A 200 26.97 -5.79 6.65
C ILE A 200 27.75 -4.48 6.78
N VAL A 201 27.83 -3.93 7.99
CA VAL A 201 28.53 -2.66 8.22
C VAL A 201 30.01 -2.78 7.89
N ALA A 202 30.66 -3.88 8.25
CA ALA A 202 32.07 -4.10 7.94
C ALA A 202 32.34 -4.16 6.42
N GLU A 203 31.57 -4.96 5.69
CA GLU A 203 31.71 -5.10 4.23
C GLU A 203 31.37 -3.78 3.50
N LEU A 204 30.32 -3.06 3.91
CA LEU A 204 29.99 -1.76 3.32
C LEU A 204 31.05 -0.69 3.61
N THR A 205 31.67 -0.73 4.79
CA THR A 205 32.78 0.18 5.13
C THR A 205 33.99 -0.12 4.27
N GLN A 206 34.31 -1.40 4.08
CA GLN A 206 35.39 -1.81 3.19
C GLN A 206 35.14 -1.35 1.75
N HIS A 207 33.94 -1.55 1.20
CA HIS A 207 33.60 -1.06 -0.14
C HIS A 207 33.70 0.46 -0.28
N LYS A 208 33.38 1.19 0.80
CA LYS A 208 33.53 2.65 0.85
C LYS A 208 35.01 3.04 0.78
N GLU A 209 35.87 2.39 1.56
CA GLU A 209 37.32 2.61 1.56
C GLU A 209 37.96 2.26 0.21
N GLU A 210 37.56 1.14 -0.39
CA GLU A 210 38.00 0.71 -1.73
C GLU A 210 37.62 1.74 -2.80
N ALA A 211 36.40 2.28 -2.76
CA ALA A 211 35.94 3.30 -3.70
C ALA A 211 36.70 4.62 -3.54
N ILE A 212 37.03 5.02 -2.31
CA ILE A 212 37.87 6.19 -2.03
C ILE A 212 39.27 5.97 -2.60
N ALA A 213 39.91 4.83 -2.29
CA ALA A 213 41.25 4.51 -2.78
C ALA A 213 41.31 4.46 -4.31
N HIS A 214 40.30 3.88 -4.97
CA HIS A 214 40.21 3.88 -6.42
C HIS A 214 40.10 5.30 -6.98
N LYS A 215 39.31 6.17 -6.35
CA LYS A 215 39.17 7.56 -6.77
C LYS A 215 40.44 8.38 -6.53
N GLU A 216 41.15 8.14 -5.43
CA GLU A 216 42.46 8.73 -5.17
C GLU A 216 43.47 8.34 -6.25
N GLN A 217 43.52 7.06 -6.63
CA GLN A 217 44.38 6.59 -7.73
C GLN A 217 44.00 7.20 -9.08
N GLU A 218 42.71 7.37 -9.38
CA GLU A 218 42.26 8.09 -10.58
C GLU A 218 42.74 9.54 -10.57
N ILE A 219 42.63 10.23 -9.43
CA ILE A 219 43.08 11.63 -9.26
C ILE A 219 44.58 11.72 -9.43
N GLU A 220 45.36 10.84 -8.78
CA GLU A 220 46.82 10.82 -8.89
C GLU A 220 47.26 10.53 -10.34
N THR A 221 46.63 9.56 -10.99
CA THR A 221 46.89 9.25 -12.41
C THR A 221 46.56 10.44 -13.31
N PHE A 222 45.44 11.12 -13.05
CA PHE A 222 45.06 12.34 -13.77
C PHE A 222 46.09 13.45 -13.57
N LEU A 223 46.51 13.72 -12.33
CA LEU A 223 47.53 14.74 -12.02
C LEU A 223 48.87 14.41 -12.68
N MET A 224 49.34 13.15 -12.60
CA MET A 224 50.56 12.71 -13.28
C MET A 224 50.49 12.91 -14.80
N LEU A 225 49.36 12.59 -15.43
CA LEU A 225 49.15 12.84 -16.86
C LEU A 225 49.16 14.33 -17.19
N MET A 226 48.55 15.16 -16.34
CA MET A 226 48.53 16.63 -16.50
C MET A 226 49.94 17.23 -16.43
N PHE A 227 50.76 16.80 -15.46
CA PHE A 227 52.14 17.26 -15.31
C PHE A 227 53.08 16.73 -16.41
N ASN A 228 53.03 15.42 -16.69
CA ASN A 228 53.97 14.78 -17.63
C ASN A 228 53.73 15.17 -19.09
N LYS A 229 52.48 15.44 -19.49
CA LYS A 229 52.16 15.82 -20.88
C LYS A 229 52.26 17.33 -21.14
N GLY A 230 52.55 18.13 -20.11
CA GLY A 230 52.66 19.59 -20.24
C GLY A 230 51.40 20.19 -20.85
N HIS A 231 50.30 20.18 -20.09
CA HIS A 231 48.99 20.61 -20.59
C HIS A 231 49.05 22.02 -21.20
N THR A 232 48.45 22.21 -22.38
CA THR A 232 48.55 23.45 -23.18
C THR A 232 48.12 24.71 -22.42
N TYR A 233 47.29 24.56 -21.39
CA TYR A 233 46.74 25.63 -20.55
C TYR A 233 47.50 25.84 -19.22
N LEU A 234 48.45 24.98 -18.88
CA LEU A 234 49.29 25.08 -17.67
C LEU A 234 50.76 25.41 -18.00
N LYS A 235 51.08 25.61 -19.29
CA LYS A 235 52.36 26.20 -19.67
C LYS A 235 52.32 27.68 -19.31
N SER A 236 53.10 28.07 -18.32
CA SER A 236 53.40 29.47 -18.03
C SER A 236 53.88 30.16 -19.32
N HIS A 237 53.21 31.23 -19.73
CA HIS A 237 53.77 32.20 -20.67
C HIS A 237 54.94 32.95 -20.03
#